data_AF-A0A3N4PD78-F1
#
_entry.id   AF-A0A3N4PD78-F1
#
_cell.length_a   1.000
_cell.length_b   1.000
_cell.length_c   1.000
_cell.angle_alpha   90.00
_cell.angle_beta   90.00
_cell.angle_gamma   90.00
#
_symmetry.space_group_name_H-M   'P 1'
#
loop_
_entity.id
_entity.type
_entity.pdbx_description
1 polymer ?
#
loop_
_entity_poly.entity_id
_entity_poly.type
_entity_poly.pdbx_seq_one_letter_code
_entity_poly.pdbx_strand_id
1 'polypeptide(L)'
;MVTDVCKRDIKKLAKKYPSIASDISNLNTILESDPLSCVEAALGMDCYKIRMQITGKNSGKSGAARIIAKIHVIDSVVYLIAMYDKATQETMVIKDIRKRLKDIAVDLVL
;
A
#
# COMPACT_ATOMS: atom_id res chain seq x y z
N MET A 1 9.12 -5.16 0.85
CA MET A 1 9.57 -4.46 2.07
C MET A 1 8.59 -3.34 2.47
N VAL A 2 8.28 -3.23 3.76
CA VAL A 2 7.43 -2.14 4.30
C VAL A 2 8.32 -0.96 4.72
N THR A 3 8.14 0.19 4.08
CA THR A 3 8.90 1.41 4.40
C THR A 3 8.43 2.08 5.68
N ASP A 4 9.26 2.90 6.32
CA ASP A 4 8.92 3.58 7.58
C ASP A 4 7.76 4.55 7.44
N VAL A 5 7.67 5.22 6.29
CA VAL A 5 6.51 6.05 5.93
C VAL A 5 5.22 5.24 5.88
N CYS A 6 5.28 3.99 5.40
CA CYS A 6 4.13 3.08 5.33
C CYS A 6 3.79 2.45 6.69
N LYS A 7 4.78 2.18 7.56
CA LYS A 7 4.54 1.65 8.92
C LYS A 7 3.58 2.52 9.73
N ARG A 8 3.65 3.85 9.56
CA ARG A 8 2.73 4.80 10.21
C ARG A 8 1.29 4.63 9.73
N ASP A 9 1.10 4.38 8.44
CA ASP A 9 -0.21 4.12 7.87
C ASP A 9 -0.79 2.81 8.38
N ILE A 10 0.02 1.74 8.39
CA ILE A 10 -0.36 0.42 8.90
C ILE A 10 -0.79 0.51 10.36
N LYS A 11 -0.06 1.23 11.21
CA LYS A 11 -0.45 1.44 12.61
C LYS A 11 -1.83 2.10 12.76
N LYS A 12 -2.17 3.06 11.89
CA LYS A 12 -3.50 3.69 11.89
C LYS A 12 -4.57 2.72 11.45
N LEU A 13 -4.31 1.91 10.43
CA LEU A 13 -5.23 0.90 9.94
C LEU A 13 -5.44 -0.22 10.97
N ALA A 14 -4.39 -0.66 11.67
CA ALA A 14 -4.45 -1.68 12.71
C ALA A 14 -5.34 -1.30 13.89
N LYS A 15 -5.40 0.01 14.22
CA LYS A 15 -6.32 0.52 15.25
C LYS A 15 -7.79 0.39 14.84
N LYS A 16 -8.08 0.39 13.54
CA LYS A 16 -9.43 0.37 12.99
C LYS A 16 -9.85 -1.03 12.56
N TYR A 17 -8.90 -1.87 12.15
CA TYR A 17 -9.11 -3.17 11.54
C TYR A 17 -8.23 -4.22 12.22
N PRO A 18 -8.81 -5.07 13.09
CA PRO A 18 -8.05 -6.12 13.78
C PRO A 18 -7.36 -7.11 12.82
N SER A 19 -7.94 -7.34 11.64
CA SER A 19 -7.43 -8.24 10.59
C SER A 19 -6.26 -7.67 9.78
N ILE A 20 -5.85 -6.41 9.99
CA ILE A 20 -4.91 -5.77 9.07
C ILE A 20 -3.56 -6.48 9.00
N ALA A 21 -3.09 -7.02 10.12
CA ALA A 21 -1.80 -7.68 10.19
C ALA A 21 -1.79 -8.95 9.33
N SER A 22 -2.85 -9.77 9.42
CA SER A 22 -3.00 -10.97 8.59
C SER A 22 -3.22 -10.62 7.12
N ASP A 23 -4.00 -9.58 6.82
CA ASP A 23 -4.26 -9.17 5.44
C ASP A 23 -2.97 -8.68 4.74
N ILE A 24 -2.14 -7.90 5.44
CA ILE A 24 -0.83 -7.46 4.93
C ILE A 24 0.11 -8.64 4.74
N SER A 25 0.11 -9.60 5.66
CA SER A 25 0.93 -10.81 5.53
C SER A 25 0.57 -11.58 4.25
N ASN A 26 -0.72 -11.75 3.97
CA ASN A 26 -1.18 -12.41 2.75
C ASN A 26 -0.81 -11.60 1.50
N LEU A 27 -0.93 -10.27 1.54
CA LEU A 27 -0.50 -9.41 0.45
C LEU A 27 1.00 -9.56 0.17
N ASN A 28 1.84 -9.63 1.20
CA ASN A 28 3.29 -9.83 1.00
C ASN A 28 3.58 -11.14 0.27
N THR A 29 2.94 -12.25 0.66
CA THR A 29 3.10 -13.54 -0.05
C THR A 29 2.72 -13.45 -1.52
N ILE A 30 1.66 -12.71 -1.86
CA ILE A 30 1.26 -12.49 -3.25
C ILE A 30 2.28 -11.62 -3.96
N LEU A 31 2.75 -10.53 -3.34
CA LEU A 31 3.74 -9.64 -3.93
C LEU A 31 5.11 -10.29 -4.12
N GLU A 32 5.47 -11.28 -3.31
CA GLU A 32 6.72 -12.05 -3.46
C GLU A 32 6.64 -13.05 -4.62
N SER A 33 5.45 -13.59 -4.91
CA SER A 33 5.26 -14.60 -5.96
C SER A 33 4.90 -13.99 -7.31
N ASP A 34 3.97 -13.03 -7.33
CA ASP A 34 3.55 -12.29 -8.52
C ASP A 34 3.11 -10.87 -8.14
N PRO A 35 4.05 -9.90 -8.09
CA PRO A 35 3.76 -8.51 -7.77
C PRO A 35 2.74 -7.85 -8.71
N LEU A 36 2.66 -8.30 -9.96
CA LEU A 36 1.83 -7.68 -10.99
C LEU A 36 0.37 -8.10 -10.89
N SER A 37 0.09 -9.29 -10.34
CA SER A 37 -1.27 -9.81 -10.12
C SER A 37 -2.19 -8.86 -9.33
N CYS A 38 -1.61 -8.03 -8.46
CA CYS A 38 -2.33 -7.15 -7.56
C CYS A 38 -2.47 -5.72 -8.09
N VAL A 39 -1.85 -5.39 -9.23
CA VAL A 39 -1.82 -4.03 -9.76
C VAL A 39 -3.17 -3.66 -10.36
N GLU A 40 -3.75 -2.58 -9.84
CA GLU A 40 -4.96 -1.94 -10.38
C GLU A 40 -4.63 -0.91 -11.46
N ALA A 41 -3.59 -0.09 -11.24
CA ALA A 41 -3.24 1.00 -12.15
C ALA A 41 -1.78 1.45 -11.97
N ALA A 42 -1.13 1.84 -13.07
CA ALA A 42 0.15 2.56 -13.03
C ALA A 42 -0.08 4.04 -12.63
N LEU A 43 0.82 4.58 -11.81
CA LEU A 43 0.79 5.96 -11.32
C LEU A 43 1.99 6.80 -11.81
N GLY A 44 2.92 6.19 -12.55
CA GLY A 44 4.20 6.77 -12.99
C GLY A 44 5.29 6.73 -11.92
N MET A 45 6.55 7.03 -12.28
CA MET A 45 7.72 6.95 -11.37
C MET A 45 7.90 5.55 -10.75
N ASP A 46 7.68 4.51 -11.55
CA ASP A 46 7.65 3.10 -11.12
C ASP A 46 6.73 2.86 -9.92
N CYS A 47 5.70 3.69 -9.77
CA CYS A 47 4.68 3.56 -8.74
C CYS A 47 3.43 2.91 -9.30
N TYR A 48 2.91 1.92 -8.56
CA TYR A 48 1.68 1.21 -8.93
C TYR A 48 0.68 1.24 -7.81
N LYS A 49 -0.60 1.27 -8.16
CA LYS A 49 -1.74 1.19 -7.24
C LYS A 49 -2.16 -0.27 -7.10
N ILE A 50 -2.28 -0.76 -5.88
CA ILE A 50 -2.79 -2.10 -5.56
C ILE A 50 -4.04 -2.01 -4.70
N ARG A 51 -5.02 -2.90 -4.92
CA ARG A 51 -6.18 -3.06 -4.04
C ARG A 51 -6.04 -4.33 -3.20
N MET A 52 -5.93 -4.17 -1.90
CA MET A 52 -6.05 -5.29 -0.95
C MET A 52 -7.39 -5.23 -0.25
N GLN A 53 -8.11 -6.35 -0.21
CA GLN A 53 -9.33 -6.48 0.58
C GLN A 53 -8.99 -6.55 2.07
N ILE A 54 -9.74 -5.85 2.92
CA ILE A 54 -9.65 -6.00 4.38
C ILE A 54 -10.67 -7.06 4.81
N THR A 55 -10.18 -8.12 5.45
CA THR A 55 -11.01 -9.22 5.92
C THR A 55 -11.97 -8.74 7.01
N GLY A 56 -13.23 -9.17 6.96
CA GLY A 56 -14.24 -8.89 7.99
C GLY A 56 -14.96 -7.54 7.86
N LYS A 57 -14.62 -6.67 6.91
CA LYS A 57 -15.38 -5.45 6.64
C LYS A 57 -16.53 -5.76 5.65
N ASN A 58 -17.74 -5.95 6.18
CA ASN A 58 -18.98 -6.04 5.41
C ASN A 58 -19.35 -4.67 4.86
N SER A 59 -18.79 -4.33 3.71
CA SER A 59 -19.06 -3.07 3.03
C SER A 59 -19.55 -3.38 1.61
N GLY A 60 -20.73 -2.86 1.24
CA GLY A 60 -21.28 -3.01 -0.11
C GLY A 60 -20.38 -2.46 -1.21
N LYS A 61 -20.85 -2.51 -2.48
CA LYS A 61 -20.06 -2.18 -3.69
C LYS A 61 -19.24 -0.87 -3.61
N SER A 62 -19.75 0.14 -2.91
CA SER A 62 -19.14 1.46 -2.70
C SER A 62 -18.12 1.54 -1.55
N GLY A 63 -18.20 0.66 -0.56
CA GLY A 63 -17.41 0.71 0.67
C GLY A 63 -16.32 -0.35 0.77
N ALA A 64 -16.16 -1.18 -0.27
CA ALA A 64 -15.21 -2.29 -0.31
C ALA A 64 -13.90 -1.90 0.35
N ALA A 65 -13.66 -2.59 1.45
CA ALA A 65 -12.54 -2.52 2.34
C ALA A 65 -11.21 -2.58 1.61
N ARG A 66 -10.77 -1.48 1.02
CA ARG A 66 -9.66 -1.50 0.09
C ARG A 66 -8.57 -0.64 0.62
N ILE A 67 -7.44 -1.29 0.87
CA ILE A 67 -6.20 -0.57 1.04
C ILE A 67 -5.62 -0.31 -0.32
N ILE A 68 -5.36 0.97 -0.59
CA ILE A 68 -4.55 1.36 -1.73
C ILE A 68 -3.10 1.33 -1.29
N ALA A 69 -2.38 0.29 -1.73
CA ALA A 69 -0.94 0.22 -1.59
C ALA A 69 -0.28 0.87 -2.81
N LYS A 70 0.69 1.74 -2.56
CA LYS A 70 1.61 2.22 -3.61
C LYS A 70 2.91 1.43 -3.51
N ILE A 71 3.32 0.79 -4.59
CA ILE A 71 4.59 0.06 -4.65
C ILE A 71 5.60 0.78 -5.53
N HIS A 72 6.86 0.82 -5.12
CA HIS A 72 8.00 1.18 -5.98
C HIS A 72 8.84 -0.07 -6.22
N VAL A 73 9.27 -0.31 -7.47
CA VAL A 73 10.07 -1.49 -7.82
C VAL A 73 11.48 -1.04 -8.20
N ILE A 74 12.48 -1.49 -7.45
CA ILE A 74 13.91 -1.27 -7.75
C ILE A 74 14.59 -2.63 -7.72
N ASP A 75 15.27 -3.03 -8.79
CA ASP A 75 15.99 -4.31 -8.88
C ASP A 75 15.14 -5.51 -8.43
N SER A 76 13.87 -5.55 -8.87
CA SER A 76 12.86 -6.56 -8.51
C SER A 76 12.42 -6.55 -7.03
N VAL A 77 12.83 -5.57 -6.24
CA VAL A 77 12.39 -5.38 -4.85
C VAL A 77 11.18 -4.46 -4.79
N VAL A 78 10.10 -4.94 -4.14
CA VAL A 78 8.85 -4.21 -3.97
C VAL A 78 8.86 -3.41 -2.66
N TYR A 79 8.69 -2.09 -2.73
CA TYR A 79 8.59 -1.21 -1.56
C TYR A 79 7.17 -0.69 -1.37
N LEU A 80 6.54 -1.00 -0.25
CA LEU A 80 5.24 -0.41 0.11
C LEU A 80 5.45 1.00 0.66
N ILE A 81 4.95 2.02 -0.04
CA ILE A 81 5.23 3.44 0.28
C ILE A 81 4.05 4.16 0.95
N ALA A 82 2.83 3.64 0.77
CA ALA A 82 1.62 4.19 1.37
C ALA A 82 0.53 3.11 1.45
N MET A 83 -0.31 3.18 2.48
CA MET A 83 -1.52 2.36 2.61
C MET A 83 -2.66 3.20 3.19
N TYR A 84 -3.86 3.12 2.64
CA TYR A 84 -5.01 3.84 3.20
C TYR A 84 -6.32 3.17 2.83
N ASP A 85 -7.30 3.24 3.74
CA ASP A 85 -8.67 2.79 3.48
C ASP A 85 -9.35 3.78 2.53
N LYS A 86 -9.76 3.31 1.35
CA LYS A 86 -10.44 4.14 0.34
C LYS A 86 -11.69 4.83 0.89
N ALA A 87 -12.37 4.24 1.87
CA ALA A 87 -13.55 4.86 2.49
C ALA A 87 -13.20 6.09 3.35
N THR A 88 -11.93 6.27 3.73
CA THR A 88 -11.45 7.42 4.51
C THR A 88 -10.67 8.43 3.68
N GLN A 89 -10.16 8.02 2.53
CA GLN A 89 -9.37 8.86 1.64
C GLN A 89 -9.55 8.37 0.20
N GLU A 90 -10.09 9.21 -0.68
CA GLU A 90 -10.40 8.81 -2.07
C GLU A 90 -9.13 8.62 -2.91
N THR A 91 -8.24 9.60 -2.91
CA THR A 91 -7.06 9.63 -3.78
C THR A 91 -5.89 10.33 -3.10
N MET A 92 -4.71 9.73 -3.18
CA MET A 92 -3.45 10.40 -2.82
C MET A 92 -2.83 11.01 -4.09
N VAL A 93 -2.64 12.33 -4.10
CA VAL A 93 -2.15 13.10 -5.24
C VAL A 93 -0.66 12.82 -5.52
N ILE A 94 -0.22 13.03 -6.77
CA ILE A 94 1.17 12.78 -7.20
C ILE A 94 2.21 13.52 -6.33
N LYS A 95 1.87 14.72 -5.85
CA LYS A 95 2.73 15.50 -4.94
C LYS A 95 3.07 14.74 -3.66
N ASP A 96 2.10 14.04 -3.08
CA ASP A 96 2.30 13.26 -1.86
C ASP A 96 3.11 11.98 -2.12
N ILE A 97 2.94 11.38 -3.30
CA ILE A 97 3.77 10.24 -3.75
C ILE A 97 5.23 10.67 -3.79
N ARG A 98 5.53 11.77 -4.48
CA ARG A 98 6.90 12.30 -4.61
C ARG A 98 7.52 12.58 -3.24
N LYS A 99 6.74 13.11 -2.30
CA LYS A 99 7.22 13.35 -0.93
C LYS A 99 7.62 12.04 -0.25
N ARG A 100 6.77 11.01 -0.31
CA ARG A 100 7.06 9.70 0.27
C ARG A 100 8.24 9.00 -0.40
N LEU A 101 8.40 9.15 -1.71
CA LEU A 101 9.55 8.61 -2.43
C LEU A 101 10.87 9.28 -2.02
N LYS A 102 10.86 10.58 -1.74
CA LYS A 102 12.06 11.26 -1.20
C LYS A 102 12.46 10.69 0.15
N ASP A 103 11.50 10.45 1.04
CA ASP A 103 11.78 9.86 2.35
C ASP A 103 12.40 8.46 2.20
N ILE A 104 11.94 7.65 1.23
CA ILE A 104 12.49 6.31 0.96
C ILE A 104 13.89 6.37 0.33
N ALA A 105 14.11 7.31 -0.61
CA ALA A 105 15.43 7.49 -1.21
C ALA A 105 16.47 7.91 -0.17
N VAL A 106 16.08 8.65 0.87
CA VAL A 106 16.94 8.95 2.03
C VAL A 106 17.24 7.68 2.82
N ASP A 107 16.24 6.82 3.05
CA ASP A 107 16.41 5.56 3.78
C ASP A 107 17.25 4.51 3.05
N LEU A 108 17.32 4.55 1.70
CA LEU A 108 18.15 3.64 0.89
C LEU A 108 19.61 4.10 0.74
N VAL A 109 19.92 5.35 1.11
CA VAL A 109 21.26 5.96 1.00
C VAL A 109 22.02 5.95 2.34
N LEU A 110 21.34 5.58 3.43
CA LEU A 110 21.89 5.40 4.78
C LEU A 110 22.07 3.91 5.11
#